data_AF-A0A2S9FF33-F1
#
_entry.id   AF-A0A2S9FF33-F1
#
_cell.length_a   1.000
_cell.length_b   1.000
_cell.length_c   1.000
_cell.angle_alpha   90.00
_cell.angle_beta   90.00
_cell.angle_gamma   90.00
#
_symmetry.space_group_name_H-M   'P 1'
#
loop_
_entity.id
_entity.type
_entity.pdbx_description
1 polymer ?
#
loop_
_entity_poly.entity_id
_entity_poly.type
_entity_poly.pdbx_seq_one_letter_code
_entity_poly.pdbx_strand_id
1 'polypeptide(L)'
;RHDSYLVDWSGLPYLRFLVSNTGRGQPLLQRVALMATLFADARGQIAALIHSHCTSAGVLADRLGLSAELQSVLGYTFERYDGGGLPTGACGEDIPLPMRVAQLAELVEVHHRTYGVDGAVAMARSRRGGQFDPRVVDAFTADAETILAGPAPVDAWKVALREAPDYGARLDGEELDTLLVALGDFVDLKCPFTLGHSRAVAQLAADAAAVMGMDADTVTVVRRAGHLHDLGRIGISNQIWSKPASLTAGELERVRLHPYLTVRILSQVEGLDIVAQVAGNHHECLDG
;
A
#
# COMPACT_ATOMS: atom_id res chain seq x y z
N ARG A 1 9.54 -7.97 7.39
CA ARG A 1 8.92 -6.70 6.96
C ARG A 1 9.24 -5.56 7.93
N HIS A 2 9.34 -5.79 9.24
CA HIS A 2 9.91 -4.80 10.17
C HIS A 2 11.40 -4.53 9.87
N ASP A 3 12.20 -5.59 9.83
CA ASP A 3 13.66 -5.48 9.66
C ASP A 3 14.12 -4.87 8.32
N SER A 4 13.25 -4.85 7.29
CA SER A 4 13.57 -4.27 5.98
C SER A 4 13.72 -2.75 6.00
N TYR A 5 13.07 -2.06 6.94
CA TYR A 5 13.22 -0.61 7.08
C TYR A 5 14.58 -0.22 7.67
N LEU A 6 15.16 -1.12 8.47
CA LEU A 6 16.45 -0.91 9.13
C LEU A 6 17.66 -1.13 8.20
N VAL A 7 17.41 -1.67 7.00
CA VAL A 7 18.46 -2.05 6.06
C VAL A 7 18.58 -1.00 4.98
N ASP A 8 19.80 -0.53 4.75
CA ASP A 8 20.14 0.12 3.49
C ASP A 8 20.23 -0.97 2.42
N TRP A 9 19.40 -0.86 1.39
CA TRP A 9 19.30 -1.81 0.28
C TRP A 9 20.50 -1.71 -0.70
N SER A 10 21.63 -1.21 -0.22
CA SER A 10 22.89 -1.11 -0.94
C SER A 10 24.04 -1.72 -0.13
N GLY A 11 25.06 -2.21 -0.82
CA GLY A 11 26.31 -2.67 -0.20
C GLY A 11 26.18 -3.83 0.80
N LEU A 12 27.04 -3.80 1.83
CA LEU A 12 27.18 -4.88 2.82
C LEU A 12 25.94 -5.11 3.72
N PRO A 13 25.21 -4.08 4.18
CA PRO A 13 23.98 -4.26 4.96
C PRO A 13 22.93 -5.11 4.23
N TYR A 14 22.74 -4.84 2.93
CA TYR A 14 21.83 -5.59 2.08
C TYR A 14 22.24 -7.07 1.95
N LEU A 15 23.53 -7.34 1.66
CA LEU A 15 24.06 -8.69 1.57
C LEU A 15 23.85 -9.48 2.87
N ARG A 16 24.09 -8.85 4.02
CA ARG A 16 23.86 -9.47 5.32
C ARG A 16 22.39 -9.80 5.56
N PHE A 17 21.49 -8.90 5.18
CA PHE A 17 20.04 -9.10 5.30
C PHE A 17 19.53 -10.27 4.43
N LEU A 18 19.99 -10.35 3.18
CA LEU A 18 19.66 -11.46 2.28
C LEU A 18 20.12 -12.80 2.88
N VAL A 19 21.36 -12.84 3.38
CA VAL A 19 21.93 -14.06 3.98
C VAL A 19 21.13 -14.49 5.23
N SER A 20 20.74 -13.54 6.07
CA SER A 20 20.00 -13.86 7.30
C SER A 20 18.55 -14.30 7.06
N ASN A 21 17.91 -13.87 5.96
CA ASN A 21 16.48 -14.08 5.73
C ASN A 21 16.15 -15.09 4.63
N THR A 22 17.09 -15.43 3.74
CA THR A 22 16.83 -16.39 2.66
C THR A 22 16.76 -17.82 3.19
N GLY A 23 15.65 -18.51 2.86
CA GLY A 23 15.41 -19.91 3.25
C GLY A 23 15.32 -20.14 4.76
N ARG A 24 14.89 -19.13 5.53
CA ARG A 24 14.71 -19.25 6.98
C ARG A 24 13.70 -20.38 7.27
N GLY A 25 14.11 -21.39 8.04
CA GLY A 25 13.30 -22.59 8.32
C GLY A 25 13.49 -23.77 7.36
N GLN A 26 14.31 -23.62 6.29
CA GLN A 26 14.62 -24.70 5.35
C GLN A 26 15.95 -25.43 5.71
N PRO A 27 16.14 -26.68 5.28
CA PRO A 27 17.42 -27.40 5.39
C PRO A 27 18.58 -26.63 4.74
N LEU A 28 19.78 -26.81 5.31
CA LEU A 28 20.98 -26.03 4.97
C LEU A 28 21.34 -26.09 3.47
N LEU A 29 21.20 -27.26 2.84
CA LEU A 29 21.47 -27.43 1.40
C LEU A 29 20.48 -26.64 0.52
N GLN A 30 19.20 -26.63 0.88
CA GLN A 30 18.19 -25.85 0.15
C GLN A 30 18.40 -24.35 0.36
N ARG A 31 18.85 -23.92 1.55
CA ARG A 31 19.22 -22.52 1.81
C ARG A 31 20.38 -22.07 0.93
N VAL A 32 21.42 -22.89 0.81
CA VAL A 32 22.58 -22.59 -0.04
C VAL A 32 22.18 -22.54 -1.52
N ALA A 33 21.38 -23.49 -2.00
CA ALA A 33 20.88 -23.48 -3.37
C ALA A 33 20.02 -22.23 -3.68
N LEU A 34 19.10 -21.88 -2.78
CA LEU A 34 18.26 -20.67 -2.90
C LEU A 34 19.09 -19.38 -2.86
N MET A 35 20.15 -19.34 -2.04
CA MET A 35 21.07 -18.20 -2.07
C MET A 35 21.82 -18.14 -3.39
N ALA A 36 22.34 -19.25 -3.90
CA ALA A 36 23.08 -19.28 -5.16
C ALA A 36 22.21 -18.79 -6.33
N THR A 37 20.94 -19.20 -6.41
CA THR A 37 20.01 -18.72 -7.43
C THR A 37 19.62 -17.26 -7.24
N LEU A 38 19.42 -16.81 -6.00
CA LEU A 38 19.09 -15.42 -5.71
C LEU A 38 20.27 -14.49 -6.00
N PHE A 39 21.51 -14.90 -5.75
CA PHE A 39 22.71 -14.13 -6.07
C PHE A 39 23.08 -14.15 -7.57
N ALA A 40 22.70 -15.19 -8.31
CA ALA A 40 22.98 -15.29 -9.74
C ALA A 40 22.27 -14.18 -10.56
N ASP A 41 21.08 -13.74 -10.13
CA ASP A 41 20.36 -12.62 -10.75
C ASP A 41 19.56 -11.80 -9.71
N ALA A 42 20.22 -11.40 -8.63
CA ALA A 42 19.57 -10.64 -7.56
C ALA A 42 18.96 -9.34 -8.10
N ARG A 43 19.72 -8.64 -8.95
CA ARG A 43 19.31 -7.34 -9.50
C ARG A 43 18.15 -7.50 -10.49
N GLY A 44 18.16 -8.49 -11.37
CA GLY A 44 17.07 -8.74 -12.33
C GLY A 44 15.78 -9.15 -11.63
N GLN A 45 15.85 -10.02 -10.62
CA GLN A 45 14.67 -10.41 -9.83
C GLN A 45 14.05 -9.23 -9.06
N ILE A 46 14.87 -8.38 -8.45
CA ILE A 46 14.39 -7.17 -7.76
C ILE A 46 13.81 -6.17 -8.76
N ALA A 47 14.46 -5.98 -9.90
CA ALA A 47 13.96 -5.10 -10.96
C ALA A 47 12.59 -5.58 -11.47
N ALA A 48 12.40 -6.89 -11.66
CA ALA A 48 11.10 -7.44 -12.05
C ALA A 48 10.01 -7.23 -10.99
N LEU A 49 10.36 -7.39 -9.70
CA LEU A 49 9.43 -7.12 -8.59
C LEU A 49 9.04 -5.65 -8.51
N ILE A 50 10.03 -4.74 -8.60
CA ILE A 50 9.82 -3.30 -8.61
C ILE A 50 9.01 -2.88 -9.82
N HIS A 51 9.32 -3.40 -11.00
CA HIS A 51 8.58 -3.10 -12.22
C HIS A 51 7.12 -3.55 -12.10
N SER A 52 6.86 -4.77 -11.62
CA SER A 52 5.48 -5.25 -11.37
C SER A 52 4.73 -4.35 -10.38
N HIS A 53 5.41 -3.90 -9.31
CA HIS A 53 4.84 -2.96 -8.34
C HIS A 53 4.51 -1.60 -8.98
N CYS A 54 5.46 -1.00 -9.70
CA CYS A 54 5.28 0.29 -10.37
C CYS A 54 4.17 0.24 -11.42
N THR A 55 4.09 -0.85 -12.21
CA THR A 55 3.02 -1.04 -13.19
C THR A 55 1.65 -1.15 -12.51
N SER A 56 1.54 -1.93 -11.43
CA SER A 56 0.28 -2.05 -10.67
C SER A 56 -0.14 -0.71 -10.05
N ALA A 57 0.83 0.04 -9.49
CA ALA A 57 0.60 1.36 -8.94
C ALA A 57 0.19 2.39 -10.01
N GLY A 58 0.79 2.34 -11.20
CA GLY A 58 0.45 3.20 -12.32
C GLY A 58 -0.97 2.96 -12.84
N VAL A 59 -1.37 1.69 -12.99
CA VAL A 59 -2.75 1.33 -13.38
C VAL A 59 -3.77 1.80 -12.34
N LEU A 60 -3.46 1.68 -11.05
CA LEU A 60 -4.32 2.23 -10.00
C LEU A 60 -4.38 3.75 -10.08
N ALA A 61 -3.23 4.43 -10.17
CA ALA A 61 -3.15 5.89 -10.22
C ALA A 61 -3.96 6.47 -11.39
N ASP A 62 -3.90 5.85 -12.57
CA ASP A 62 -4.70 6.22 -13.73
C ASP A 62 -6.21 6.09 -13.46
N ARG A 63 -6.63 4.96 -12.88
CA ARG A 63 -8.03 4.71 -12.54
C ARG A 63 -8.56 5.57 -11.39
N LEU A 64 -7.67 6.05 -10.52
CA LEU A 64 -7.99 7.03 -9.48
C LEU A 64 -8.05 8.47 -10.02
N GLY A 65 -7.79 8.69 -11.31
CA GLY A 65 -7.80 10.01 -11.94
C GLY A 65 -6.62 10.89 -11.53
N LEU A 66 -5.51 10.32 -11.05
CA LEU A 66 -4.32 11.09 -10.71
C LEU A 66 -3.71 11.72 -11.97
N SER A 67 -3.23 12.96 -11.86
CA SER A 67 -2.63 13.67 -12.98
C SER A 67 -1.43 12.93 -13.57
N ALA A 68 -1.20 13.07 -14.87
CA ALA A 68 -0.05 12.46 -15.54
C ALA A 68 1.30 12.88 -14.91
N GLU A 69 1.37 14.11 -14.40
CA GLU A 69 2.52 14.59 -13.63
C GLU A 69 2.73 13.76 -12.37
N LEU A 70 1.69 13.55 -11.55
CA LEU A 70 1.80 12.76 -10.33
C LEU A 70 2.13 11.29 -10.63
N GLN A 71 1.51 10.71 -11.66
CA GLN A 71 1.83 9.36 -12.12
C GLN A 71 3.32 9.22 -12.50
N SER A 72 3.89 10.23 -13.18
CA SER A 72 5.30 10.23 -13.53
C SER A 72 6.21 10.27 -12.28
N VAL A 73 5.85 11.08 -11.29
CA VAL A 73 6.58 11.18 -10.02
C VAL A 73 6.59 9.85 -9.27
N LEU A 74 5.46 9.12 -9.25
CA LEU A 74 5.37 7.80 -8.61
C LEU A 74 6.32 6.75 -9.21
N GLY A 75 6.68 6.89 -10.48
CA GLY A 75 7.65 6.00 -11.15
C GLY A 75 9.04 5.99 -10.50
N TYR A 76 9.39 7.06 -9.78
CA TYR A 76 10.70 7.22 -9.14
C TYR A 76 10.74 6.68 -7.70
N THR A 77 9.67 6.05 -7.19
CA THR A 77 9.54 5.63 -5.78
C THR A 77 10.73 4.80 -5.27
N PHE A 78 11.29 3.93 -6.11
CA PHE A 78 12.41 3.05 -5.75
C PHE A 78 13.76 3.50 -6.31
N GLU A 79 13.81 4.68 -6.93
CA GLU A 79 15.06 5.27 -7.39
C GLU A 79 15.89 5.76 -6.20
N ARG A 80 17.20 5.89 -6.38
CA ARG A 80 18.11 6.36 -5.33
C ARG A 80 18.88 7.55 -5.82
N TYR A 81 19.19 8.47 -4.91
CA TYR A 81 19.95 9.66 -5.26
C TYR A 81 21.31 9.33 -5.90
N ASP A 82 21.96 8.25 -5.46
CA ASP A 82 23.23 7.72 -6.01
C ASP A 82 23.11 6.94 -7.33
N GLY A 83 21.90 6.76 -7.89
CA GLY A 83 21.66 5.98 -9.10
C GLY A 83 21.72 4.45 -8.89
N GLY A 84 21.85 3.98 -7.65
CA GLY A 84 21.74 2.56 -7.32
C GLY A 84 20.29 2.03 -7.31
N GLY A 85 19.32 2.90 -7.58
CA GLY A 85 17.91 2.60 -7.59
C GLY A 85 17.43 1.88 -8.85
N LEU A 86 16.15 1.53 -8.82
CA LEU A 86 15.43 0.84 -9.89
C LEU A 86 14.05 1.50 -10.04
N PRO A 87 13.38 1.40 -11.19
CA PRO A 87 13.70 0.53 -12.33
C PRO A 87 14.58 1.15 -13.42
N THR A 88 14.69 2.47 -13.49
CA THR A 88 15.40 3.19 -14.57
C THR A 88 16.84 3.53 -14.21
N GLY A 89 17.16 3.63 -12.92
CA GLY A 89 18.46 4.09 -12.45
C GLY A 89 18.61 5.61 -12.50
N ALA A 90 17.48 6.35 -12.51
CA ALA A 90 17.47 7.80 -12.38
C ALA A 90 18.19 8.22 -11.09
N CYS A 91 18.94 9.33 -11.15
CA CYS A 91 19.80 9.75 -10.07
C CYS A 91 19.80 11.27 -9.89
N GLY A 92 20.28 11.73 -8.73
CA GLY A 92 20.43 13.15 -8.47
C GLY A 92 19.14 13.95 -8.63
N GLU A 93 19.20 14.96 -9.49
CA GLU A 93 18.08 15.88 -9.75
C GLU A 93 17.10 15.39 -10.81
N ASP A 94 17.40 14.29 -11.50
CA ASP A 94 16.45 13.64 -12.42
C ASP A 94 15.26 13.03 -11.65
N ILE A 95 15.44 12.81 -10.34
CA ILE A 95 14.36 12.42 -9.42
C ILE A 95 13.62 13.70 -8.99
N PRO A 96 12.30 13.81 -9.23
CA PRO A 96 11.52 14.98 -8.83
C PRO A 96 11.65 15.28 -7.33
N LEU A 97 11.72 16.57 -6.96
CA LEU A 97 11.88 16.99 -5.56
C LEU A 97 10.80 16.40 -4.62
N PRO A 98 9.50 16.37 -4.98
CA PRO A 98 8.48 15.76 -4.14
C PRO A 98 8.77 14.29 -3.82
N MET A 99 9.31 13.53 -4.79
CA MET A 99 9.68 12.13 -4.56
C MET A 99 10.89 12.01 -3.62
N ARG A 100 11.92 12.85 -3.81
CA ARG A 100 13.09 12.86 -2.90
C ARG A 100 12.69 13.15 -1.44
N VAL A 101 11.71 14.05 -1.24
CA VAL A 101 11.13 14.33 0.08
C VAL A 101 10.35 13.11 0.61
N ALA A 102 9.46 12.52 -0.21
CA ALA A 102 8.64 11.37 0.18
C ALA A 102 9.49 10.14 0.57
N GLN A 103 10.55 9.85 -0.20
CA GLN A 103 11.48 8.74 0.09
C GLN A 103 12.18 8.88 1.44
N LEU A 104 12.61 10.10 1.80
CA LEU A 104 13.18 10.36 3.11
C LEU A 104 12.11 10.23 4.21
N ALA A 105 10.94 10.84 4.01
CA ALA A 105 9.85 10.85 4.97
C ALA A 105 9.37 9.45 5.36
N GLU A 106 9.22 8.54 4.39
CA GLU A 106 8.84 7.13 4.59
C GLU A 106 9.76 6.43 5.61
N LEU A 107 11.08 6.63 5.48
CA LEU A 107 12.05 5.98 6.38
C LEU A 107 12.22 6.74 7.69
N VAL A 108 12.13 8.06 7.68
CA VAL A 108 12.19 8.91 8.86
C VAL A 108 11.05 8.59 9.83
N GLU A 109 9.81 8.40 9.36
CA GLU A 109 8.66 8.05 10.19
C GLU A 109 8.91 6.77 10.98
N VAL A 110 9.35 5.71 10.30
CA VAL A 110 9.57 4.39 10.93
C VAL A 110 10.69 4.46 11.97
N HIS A 111 11.78 5.18 11.67
CA HIS A 111 12.90 5.34 12.61
C HIS A 111 12.53 6.24 13.78
N HIS A 112 11.73 7.29 13.57
CA HIS A 112 11.24 8.16 14.64
C HIS A 112 10.35 7.37 15.61
N ARG A 113 9.39 6.59 15.08
CA ARG A 113 8.50 5.75 15.89
C ARG A 113 9.25 4.71 16.73
N THR A 114 10.37 4.19 16.20
CA THR A 114 11.10 3.07 16.83
C THR A 114 12.23 3.55 17.75
N TYR A 115 12.90 4.65 17.40
CA TYR A 115 14.16 5.10 18.00
C TYR A 115 14.19 6.59 18.36
N GLY A 116 13.05 7.29 18.27
CA GLY A 116 12.95 8.72 18.54
C GLY A 116 13.64 9.58 17.50
N VAL A 117 13.69 10.89 17.77
CA VAL A 117 14.25 11.92 16.87
C VAL A 117 15.70 11.59 16.51
N ASP A 118 16.51 11.21 17.51
CA ASP A 118 17.92 10.86 17.32
C ASP A 118 18.12 9.71 16.33
N GLY A 119 17.28 8.67 16.43
CA GLY A 119 17.35 7.53 15.52
C GLY A 119 16.96 7.87 14.08
N ALA A 120 15.95 8.74 13.91
CA ALA A 120 15.58 9.25 12.58
C ALA A 120 16.69 10.10 11.95
N VAL A 121 17.29 11.01 12.74
CA VAL A 121 18.42 11.85 12.31
C VAL A 121 19.65 11.00 11.98
N ALA A 122 19.98 10.02 12.82
CA ALA A 122 21.10 9.11 12.58
C ALA A 122 20.92 8.31 11.28
N MET A 123 19.72 7.78 11.04
CA MET A 123 19.39 7.09 9.80
C MET A 123 19.53 8.01 8.58
N ALA A 124 18.90 9.18 8.60
CA ALA A 124 18.94 10.14 7.50
C ALA A 124 20.40 10.53 7.15
N ARG A 125 21.21 10.85 8.16
CA ARG A 125 22.64 11.17 7.97
C ARG A 125 23.44 10.01 7.42
N SER A 126 23.20 8.79 7.90
CA SER A 126 23.97 7.60 7.47
C SER A 126 23.80 7.27 5.98
N ARG A 127 22.68 7.68 5.36
CA ARG A 127 22.36 7.41 3.96
C ARG A 127 22.37 8.67 3.07
N ARG A 128 22.84 9.80 3.61
CA ARG A 128 22.95 11.08 2.92
C ARG A 128 23.88 10.99 1.71
N GLY A 129 23.43 11.40 0.54
CA GLY A 129 24.19 11.33 -0.72
C GLY A 129 24.26 9.94 -1.35
N GLY A 130 23.84 8.91 -0.62
CA GLY A 130 23.62 7.55 -1.14
C GLY A 130 22.16 7.38 -1.53
N GLN A 131 21.34 6.91 -0.58
CA GLN A 131 19.91 6.74 -0.80
C GLN A 131 19.19 8.08 -0.97
N PHE A 132 19.55 9.09 -0.17
CA PHE A 132 18.79 10.33 -0.06
C PHE A 132 19.55 11.54 -0.59
N ASP A 133 18.81 12.52 -1.11
CA ASP A 133 19.33 13.82 -1.49
C ASP A 133 19.96 14.53 -0.28
N PRO A 134 21.25 14.93 -0.37
CA PRO A 134 21.92 15.74 0.63
C PRO A 134 21.13 16.96 1.11
N ARG A 135 20.50 17.71 0.21
CA ARG A 135 19.76 18.93 0.54
C ARG A 135 18.51 18.65 1.36
N VAL A 136 17.81 17.57 1.05
CA VAL A 136 16.60 17.15 1.78
C VAL A 136 16.98 16.66 3.17
N VAL A 137 18.06 15.88 3.29
CA VAL A 137 18.58 15.45 4.60
C VAL A 137 19.05 16.64 5.44
N ASP A 138 19.76 17.60 4.84
CA ASP A 138 20.24 18.78 5.54
C ASP A 138 19.07 19.64 6.05
N ALA A 139 18.04 19.84 5.22
CA ALA A 139 16.83 20.55 5.61
C ALA A 139 16.09 19.86 6.77
N PHE A 140 15.92 18.52 6.69
CA PHE A 140 15.30 17.75 7.76
C PHE A 140 16.11 17.82 9.06
N THR A 141 17.43 17.63 8.99
CA THR A 141 18.27 17.57 10.19
C THR A 141 18.57 18.92 10.82
N ALA A 142 18.30 20.03 10.12
CA ALA A 142 18.40 21.38 10.67
C ALA A 142 17.32 21.67 11.72
N ASP A 143 16.14 21.07 11.60
CA ASP A 143 15.00 21.31 12.51
C ASP A 143 14.14 20.06 12.72
N ALA A 144 14.80 18.93 12.98
CA ALA A 144 14.15 17.61 13.03
C ALA A 144 13.09 17.52 14.14
N GLU A 145 13.32 18.16 15.29
CA GLU A 145 12.37 18.18 16.41
C GLU A 145 11.06 18.84 16.01
N THR A 146 11.12 20.00 15.37
CA THR A 146 9.92 20.73 14.91
C THR A 146 9.19 19.97 13.81
N ILE A 147 9.92 19.42 12.84
CA ILE A 147 9.33 18.64 11.74
C ILE A 147 8.62 17.38 12.26
N LEU A 148 9.24 16.68 13.21
CA LEU A 148 8.71 15.42 13.77
C LEU A 148 7.65 15.62 14.85
N ALA A 149 7.62 16.78 15.52
CA ALA A 149 6.54 17.13 16.44
C ALA A 149 5.18 17.17 15.73
N GLY A 150 5.17 17.45 14.42
CA GLY A 150 3.96 17.53 13.61
C GLY A 150 3.03 18.66 14.04
N PRO A 151 1.85 18.79 13.42
CA PRO A 151 0.84 19.71 13.91
C PRO A 151 0.42 19.30 15.34
N ALA A 152 0.18 20.30 16.21
CA ALA A 152 -0.49 20.14 17.52
C ALA A 152 -1.76 19.27 17.38
N PRO A 153 -2.34 18.65 18.44
CA PRO A 153 -3.15 17.41 18.40
C PRO A 153 -4.40 17.48 17.51
N VAL A 154 -4.17 17.53 16.21
CA VAL A 154 -5.09 17.58 15.11
C VAL A 154 -4.67 16.42 14.24
N ASP A 155 -5.67 15.69 13.78
CA ASP A 155 -5.49 14.62 12.80
C ASP A 155 -4.72 15.17 11.59
N ALA A 156 -3.44 14.79 11.46
CA ALA A 156 -2.56 15.24 10.39
C ALA A 156 -3.17 14.96 9.01
N TRP A 157 -3.98 13.91 8.91
CA TRP A 157 -4.73 13.60 7.70
C TRP A 157 -5.78 14.67 7.38
N LYS A 158 -6.54 15.14 8.38
CA LYS A 158 -7.51 16.24 8.18
C LYS A 158 -6.84 17.55 7.83
N VAL A 159 -5.65 17.82 8.37
CA VAL A 159 -4.86 18.99 7.99
C VAL A 159 -4.42 18.86 6.53
N ALA A 160 -3.81 17.73 6.16
CA ALA A 160 -3.37 17.47 4.80
C ALA A 160 -4.51 17.55 3.77
N LEU A 161 -5.68 16.99 4.10
CA LEU A 161 -6.87 17.07 3.25
C LEU A 161 -7.29 18.53 3.01
N ARG A 162 -7.28 19.40 4.02
CA ARG A 162 -7.67 20.82 3.86
C ARG A 162 -6.72 21.61 2.97
N GLU A 163 -5.46 21.22 2.91
CA GLU A 163 -4.45 21.83 2.05
C GLU A 163 -4.54 21.30 0.60
N ALA A 164 -5.29 20.22 0.37
CA ALA A 164 -5.46 19.64 -0.95
C ALA A 164 -6.21 20.63 -1.87
N PRO A 165 -5.72 20.90 -3.10
CA PRO A 165 -6.36 21.85 -4.02
C PRO A 165 -7.82 21.52 -4.34
N ASP A 166 -8.18 20.25 -4.22
CA ASP A 166 -9.46 19.64 -4.54
C ASP A 166 -10.29 19.26 -3.29
N TYR A 167 -9.94 19.72 -2.09
CA TYR A 167 -10.62 19.36 -0.83
C TYR A 167 -12.17 19.50 -0.86
N GLY A 168 -12.68 20.47 -1.62
CA GLY A 168 -14.12 20.72 -1.76
C GLY A 168 -14.80 20.00 -2.93
N ALA A 169 -14.04 19.28 -3.76
CA ALA A 169 -14.59 18.53 -4.88
C ALA A 169 -15.37 17.33 -4.37
N ARG A 170 -16.64 17.20 -4.78
CA ARG A 170 -17.47 16.04 -4.48
C ARG A 170 -17.38 15.07 -5.63
N LEU A 171 -17.14 13.80 -5.31
CA LEU A 171 -17.27 12.69 -6.26
C LEU A 171 -18.67 12.11 -6.12
N ASP A 172 -19.43 12.12 -7.21
CA ASP A 172 -20.76 11.53 -7.27
C ASP A 172 -20.97 10.73 -8.57
N GLY A 173 -22.15 10.10 -8.69
CA GLY A 173 -22.56 9.37 -9.88
C GLY A 173 -21.51 8.38 -10.39
N GLU A 174 -21.15 8.55 -11.67
CA GLU A 174 -20.23 7.69 -12.41
C GLU A 174 -18.77 7.82 -11.95
N GLU A 175 -18.34 9.00 -11.50
CA GLU A 175 -16.97 9.22 -11.03
C GLU A 175 -16.73 8.47 -9.72
N LEU A 176 -17.71 8.52 -8.80
CA LEU A 176 -17.67 7.70 -7.60
C LEU A 176 -17.66 6.21 -7.94
N ASP A 177 -18.52 5.76 -8.85
CA ASP A 177 -18.59 4.35 -9.25
C ASP A 177 -17.25 3.87 -9.84
N THR A 178 -16.61 4.69 -10.67
CA THR A 178 -15.29 4.40 -11.24
C THR A 178 -14.23 4.23 -10.16
N LEU A 179 -14.23 5.12 -9.16
CA LEU A 179 -13.33 5.03 -8.00
C LEU A 179 -13.58 3.74 -7.19
N LEU A 180 -14.83 3.43 -6.86
CA LEU A 180 -15.16 2.25 -6.06
C LEU A 180 -14.78 0.95 -6.78
N VAL A 181 -14.97 0.90 -8.10
CA VAL A 181 -14.52 -0.21 -8.95
C VAL A 181 -12.99 -0.33 -8.94
N ALA A 182 -12.26 0.78 -9.03
CA ALA A 182 -10.80 0.79 -8.98
C ALA A 182 -10.27 0.25 -7.64
N LEU A 183 -10.91 0.63 -6.53
CA LEU A 183 -10.58 0.12 -5.20
C LEU A 183 -10.81 -1.40 -5.09
N GLY A 184 -11.96 -1.89 -5.57
CA GLY A 184 -12.26 -3.33 -5.59
C GLY A 184 -11.25 -4.13 -6.42
N ASP A 185 -10.92 -3.65 -7.62
CA ASP A 185 -9.92 -4.29 -8.48
C ASP A 185 -8.53 -4.33 -7.81
N PHE A 186 -8.16 -3.27 -7.09
CA PHE A 186 -6.89 -3.23 -6.37
C PHE A 186 -6.83 -4.22 -5.21
N VAL A 187 -7.93 -4.38 -4.48
CA VAL A 187 -8.07 -5.38 -3.42
C VAL A 187 -7.94 -6.79 -4.02
N ASP A 188 -8.59 -7.04 -5.15
CA ASP A 188 -8.53 -8.31 -5.88
C ASP A 188 -7.10 -8.65 -6.34
N LEU A 189 -6.27 -7.66 -6.72
CA LEU A 189 -4.86 -7.85 -7.10
C LEU A 189 -3.99 -8.44 -5.98
N LYS A 190 -4.42 -8.34 -4.72
CA LYS A 190 -3.71 -8.93 -3.58
C LYS A 190 -3.57 -10.45 -3.73
N CYS A 191 -4.47 -11.10 -4.47
CA CYS A 191 -4.47 -12.55 -4.68
C CYS A 191 -4.79 -12.93 -6.14
N PRO A 192 -3.94 -13.74 -6.81
CA PRO A 192 -4.14 -14.06 -8.23
C PRO A 192 -5.49 -14.70 -8.59
N PHE A 193 -6.11 -15.44 -7.66
CA PHE A 193 -7.38 -16.13 -7.91
C PHE A 193 -8.61 -15.25 -7.69
N THR A 194 -8.45 -14.03 -7.17
CA THR A 194 -9.56 -13.09 -6.93
C THR A 194 -9.67 -12.02 -8.01
N LEU A 195 -8.86 -12.07 -9.08
CA LEU A 195 -8.92 -11.07 -10.15
C LEU A 195 -10.32 -10.97 -10.77
N GLY A 196 -10.96 -9.80 -10.63
CA GLY A 196 -12.30 -9.53 -11.14
C GLY A 196 -13.43 -10.09 -10.27
N HIS A 197 -13.12 -10.67 -9.12
CA HIS A 197 -14.09 -11.22 -8.17
C HIS A 197 -15.06 -10.15 -7.69
N SER A 198 -14.56 -9.00 -7.25
CA SER A 198 -15.37 -7.92 -6.71
C SER A 198 -16.35 -7.35 -7.74
N ARG A 199 -15.95 -7.29 -9.02
CA ARG A 199 -16.84 -6.91 -10.14
C ARG A 199 -17.94 -7.93 -10.38
N ALA A 200 -17.59 -9.22 -10.40
CA ALA A 200 -18.55 -10.29 -10.62
C ALA A 200 -19.59 -10.35 -9.49
N VAL A 201 -19.16 -10.23 -8.23
CA VAL A 201 -20.04 -10.19 -7.05
C VAL A 201 -20.97 -8.98 -7.12
N ALA A 202 -20.45 -7.79 -7.40
CA ALA A 202 -21.26 -6.58 -7.55
C ALA A 202 -22.35 -6.71 -8.62
N GLN A 203 -22.00 -7.26 -9.78
CA GLN A 203 -22.95 -7.47 -10.87
C GLN A 203 -24.05 -8.46 -10.48
N LEU A 204 -23.67 -9.64 -9.96
CA LEU A 204 -24.63 -10.66 -9.53
C LEU A 204 -25.57 -10.15 -8.44
N ALA A 205 -25.05 -9.41 -7.46
CA ALA A 205 -25.85 -8.85 -6.38
C ALA A 205 -26.84 -7.78 -6.89
N ALA A 206 -26.38 -6.90 -7.79
CA ALA A 206 -27.23 -5.88 -8.41
C ALA A 206 -28.34 -6.49 -9.28
N ASP A 207 -28.02 -7.49 -10.09
CA ASP A 207 -28.98 -8.19 -10.95
C ASP A 207 -30.03 -8.94 -10.09
N ALA A 208 -29.59 -9.59 -9.02
CA ALA A 208 -30.51 -10.24 -8.07
C ALA A 208 -31.44 -9.22 -7.40
N ALA A 209 -30.91 -8.09 -6.93
CA ALA A 209 -31.71 -7.01 -6.33
C ALA A 209 -32.76 -6.45 -7.31
N ALA A 210 -32.39 -6.27 -8.58
CA ALA A 210 -33.29 -5.81 -9.63
C ALA A 210 -34.41 -6.84 -9.92
N VAL A 211 -34.08 -8.13 -10.01
CA VAL A 211 -35.08 -9.21 -10.21
C VAL A 211 -36.06 -9.29 -9.04
N MET A 212 -35.60 -9.00 -7.83
CA MET A 212 -36.44 -8.93 -6.62
C MET A 212 -37.35 -7.70 -6.57
N GLY A 213 -37.24 -6.77 -7.54
CA GLY A 213 -38.06 -5.57 -7.61
C GLY A 213 -37.64 -4.46 -6.65
N MET A 214 -36.38 -4.45 -6.21
CA MET A 214 -35.83 -3.33 -5.42
C MET A 214 -35.75 -2.06 -6.26
N ASP A 215 -35.82 -0.90 -5.62
CA ASP A 215 -35.66 0.39 -6.28
C ASP A 215 -34.23 0.62 -6.79
N ALA A 216 -34.08 1.55 -7.73
CA ALA A 216 -32.81 1.80 -8.41
C ALA A 216 -31.69 2.29 -7.47
N ASP A 217 -32.04 3.01 -6.40
CA ASP A 217 -31.06 3.51 -5.43
C ASP A 217 -30.53 2.34 -4.60
N THR A 218 -31.41 1.45 -4.14
CA THR A 218 -31.04 0.22 -3.45
C THR A 218 -30.16 -0.69 -4.32
N VAL A 219 -30.52 -0.89 -5.58
CA VAL A 219 -29.69 -1.67 -6.54
C VAL A 219 -28.30 -1.06 -6.68
N THR A 220 -28.21 0.26 -6.74
CA THR A 220 -26.93 0.98 -6.84
C THR A 220 -26.09 0.81 -5.57
N VAL A 221 -26.70 0.92 -4.39
CA VAL A 221 -26.02 0.67 -3.11
C VAL A 221 -25.49 -0.75 -3.03
N VAL A 222 -26.29 -1.75 -3.41
CA VAL A 222 -25.88 -3.16 -3.41
C VAL A 222 -24.71 -3.40 -4.38
N ARG A 223 -24.75 -2.80 -5.57
CA ARG A 223 -23.64 -2.86 -6.54
C ARG A 223 -22.35 -2.29 -5.95
N ARG A 224 -22.41 -1.07 -5.39
CA ARG A 224 -21.28 -0.41 -4.74
C ARG A 224 -20.73 -1.22 -3.58
N ALA A 225 -21.60 -1.79 -2.76
CA ALA A 225 -21.21 -2.66 -1.65
C ALA A 225 -20.51 -3.93 -2.15
N GLY A 226 -21.00 -4.55 -3.23
CA GLY A 226 -20.35 -5.70 -3.85
C GLY A 226 -18.93 -5.39 -4.34
N HIS A 227 -18.68 -4.19 -4.87
CA HIS A 227 -17.32 -3.78 -5.26
C HIS A 227 -16.36 -3.66 -4.08
N LEU A 228 -16.86 -3.33 -2.89
CA LEU A 228 -16.05 -3.01 -1.71
C LEU A 228 -16.13 -4.04 -0.59
N HIS A 229 -16.95 -5.09 -0.71
CA HIS A 229 -17.24 -6.05 0.37
C HIS A 229 -15.97 -6.62 1.01
N ASP A 230 -14.95 -6.84 0.19
CA ASP A 230 -13.66 -7.41 0.57
C ASP A 230 -12.55 -6.39 0.85
N LEU A 231 -12.84 -5.08 0.86
CA LEU A 231 -11.82 -4.02 1.01
C LEU A 231 -10.90 -4.23 2.22
N GLY A 232 -11.45 -4.74 3.33
CA GLY A 232 -10.70 -5.04 4.54
C GLY A 232 -9.66 -6.16 4.42
N ARG A 233 -9.65 -6.93 3.32
CA ARG A 233 -8.59 -7.92 3.03
C ARG A 233 -7.22 -7.27 2.99
N ILE A 234 -7.11 -5.98 2.67
CA ILE A 234 -5.83 -5.26 2.69
C ILE A 234 -5.13 -5.34 4.05
N GLY A 235 -5.90 -5.41 5.14
CA GLY A 235 -5.38 -5.52 6.51
C GLY A 235 -4.92 -6.92 6.90
N ILE A 236 -5.14 -7.94 6.06
CA ILE A 236 -4.74 -9.32 6.32
C ILE A 236 -3.43 -9.64 5.61
N SER A 237 -2.51 -10.34 6.29
CA SER A 237 -1.23 -10.74 5.69
C SER A 237 -1.43 -11.75 4.54
N ASN A 238 -0.73 -11.57 3.43
CA ASN A 238 -0.72 -12.55 2.32
C ASN A 238 -0.19 -13.92 2.76
N GLN A 239 0.65 -13.98 3.80
CA GLN A 239 1.13 -15.25 4.37
C GLN A 239 0.02 -16.07 5.04
N ILE A 240 -1.06 -15.40 5.46
CA ILE A 240 -2.25 -16.03 6.03
C ILE A 240 -3.26 -16.27 4.90
N TRP A 241 -3.57 -15.21 4.14
CA TRP A 241 -4.62 -15.26 3.12
C TRP A 241 -4.33 -16.25 1.99
N SER A 242 -3.08 -16.31 1.52
CA SER A 242 -2.66 -17.20 0.42
C SER A 242 -1.94 -18.46 0.93
N LYS A 243 -2.12 -18.82 2.21
CA LYS A 243 -1.44 -19.97 2.81
C LYS A 243 -1.90 -21.28 2.13
N PRO A 244 -0.99 -22.10 1.57
CA PRO A 244 -1.39 -23.36 0.91
C PRO A 244 -1.86 -24.45 1.89
N ALA A 245 -1.46 -24.35 3.16
CA ALA A 245 -1.83 -25.28 4.22
C ALA A 245 -3.03 -24.75 5.03
N SER A 246 -3.68 -25.63 5.78
CA SER A 246 -4.79 -25.25 6.67
C SER A 246 -4.42 -24.11 7.62
N LEU A 247 -5.35 -23.18 7.79
CA LEU A 247 -5.22 -22.10 8.75
C LEU A 247 -5.37 -22.64 10.18
N THR A 248 -4.56 -22.12 11.09
CA THR A 248 -4.80 -22.26 12.53
C THR A 248 -6.03 -21.47 12.95
N ALA A 249 -6.60 -21.77 14.12
CA ALA A 249 -7.76 -21.03 14.64
C ALA A 249 -7.49 -19.51 14.69
N GLY A 250 -6.33 -19.07 15.19
CA GLY A 250 -6.00 -17.64 15.24
C GLY A 250 -5.75 -17.00 13.88
N GLU A 251 -5.31 -17.77 12.87
CA GLU A 251 -5.21 -17.29 11.50
C GLU A 251 -6.59 -17.16 10.85
N LEU A 252 -7.50 -18.09 11.12
CA LEU A 252 -8.88 -18.03 10.66
C LEU A 252 -9.63 -16.83 11.26
N GLU A 253 -9.45 -16.56 12.55
CA GLU A 253 -10.04 -15.37 13.17
C GLU A 253 -9.54 -14.08 12.51
N ARG A 254 -8.26 -14.01 12.11
CA ARG A 254 -7.77 -12.85 11.35
C ARG A 254 -8.46 -12.72 9.99
N VAL A 255 -8.67 -13.83 9.28
CA VAL A 255 -9.43 -13.82 8.01
C VAL A 255 -10.86 -13.33 8.23
N ARG A 256 -11.52 -13.77 9.32
CA ARG A 256 -12.89 -13.36 9.69
C ARG A 256 -13.03 -11.88 10.02
N LEU A 257 -11.94 -11.17 10.32
CA LEU A 257 -11.97 -9.73 10.59
C LEU A 257 -12.08 -8.87 9.32
N HIS A 258 -11.90 -9.42 8.11
CA HIS A 258 -11.88 -8.58 6.92
C HIS A 258 -13.20 -7.80 6.67
N PRO A 259 -14.42 -8.30 6.95
CA PRO A 259 -15.65 -7.51 6.77
C PRO A 259 -15.72 -6.37 7.79
N TYR A 260 -15.29 -6.62 9.04
CA TYR A 260 -15.14 -5.57 10.05
C TYR A 260 -14.14 -4.49 9.61
N LEU A 261 -13.02 -4.88 9.01
CA LEU A 261 -12.02 -3.94 8.47
C LEU A 261 -12.58 -3.17 7.27
N THR A 262 -13.39 -3.78 6.41
CA THR A 262 -14.12 -3.10 5.33
C THR A 262 -14.96 -1.96 5.89
N VAL A 263 -15.79 -2.24 6.90
CA VAL A 263 -16.62 -1.21 7.57
C VAL A 263 -15.76 -0.09 8.13
N ARG A 264 -14.68 -0.44 8.85
CA ARG A 264 -13.77 0.53 9.47
C ARG A 264 -13.14 1.49 8.46
N ILE A 265 -12.74 0.98 7.30
CA ILE A 265 -12.15 1.80 6.23
C ILE A 265 -13.21 2.71 5.62
N LEU A 266 -14.35 2.14 5.21
CA LEU A 266 -15.41 2.90 4.53
C LEU A 266 -16.06 3.95 5.43
N SER A 267 -16.15 3.70 6.73
CA SER A 267 -16.70 4.66 7.71
C SER A 267 -15.81 5.90 7.93
N GLN A 268 -14.60 5.94 7.35
CA GLN A 268 -13.79 7.17 7.33
C GLN A 268 -14.20 8.13 6.20
N VAL A 269 -15.03 7.68 5.26
CA VAL A 269 -15.46 8.46 4.10
C VAL A 269 -16.93 8.85 4.28
N GLU A 270 -17.18 10.15 4.38
CA GLU A 270 -18.53 10.69 4.49
C GLU A 270 -19.36 10.32 3.25
N GLY A 271 -20.57 9.79 3.47
CA GLY A 271 -21.49 9.39 2.40
C GLY A 271 -21.40 7.94 1.96
N LEU A 272 -20.48 7.14 2.52
CA LEU A 272 -20.38 5.69 2.26
C LEU A 272 -20.99 4.83 3.37
N ASP A 273 -21.69 5.39 4.35
CA ASP A 273 -22.17 4.66 5.54
C ASP A 273 -23.06 3.44 5.19
N ILE A 274 -24.03 3.63 4.29
CA ILE A 274 -24.93 2.56 3.87
C ILE A 274 -24.16 1.48 3.08
N VAL A 275 -23.26 1.90 2.18
CA VAL A 275 -22.41 0.99 1.43
C VAL A 275 -21.52 0.19 2.38
N ALA A 276 -20.96 0.83 3.40
CA ALA A 276 -20.13 0.21 4.42
C ALA A 276 -20.90 -0.87 5.19
N GLN A 277 -22.14 -0.58 5.60
CA GLN A 277 -22.97 -1.52 6.33
C GLN A 277 -23.33 -2.75 5.48
N VAL A 278 -23.77 -2.56 4.24
CA VAL A 278 -24.08 -3.67 3.33
C VAL A 278 -22.83 -4.49 3.02
N ALA A 279 -21.71 -3.82 2.73
CA ALA A 279 -20.43 -4.45 2.46
C ALA A 279 -19.90 -5.23 3.69
N GLY A 280 -20.10 -4.74 4.90
CA GLY A 280 -19.65 -5.40 6.14
C GLY A 280 -20.44 -6.64 6.50
N ASN A 281 -21.73 -6.68 6.16
CA ASN A 281 -22.64 -7.73 6.59
C ASN A 281 -22.71 -8.93 5.61
N HIS A 282 -21.85 -8.99 4.59
CA HIS A 282 -21.93 -10.04 3.56
C HIS A 282 -21.60 -11.46 4.07
N HIS A 283 -21.05 -11.58 5.28
CA HIS A 283 -20.82 -12.85 5.98
C HIS A 283 -21.95 -13.24 6.95
N GLU A 284 -22.92 -12.37 7.19
CA GLU A 284 -24.02 -12.62 8.13
C GLU A 284 -25.02 -13.61 7.54
N CYS A 285 -25.57 -14.46 8.41
CA CYS A 285 -26.61 -15.43 8.07
C CYS A 285 -27.95 -15.02 8.71
N LEU A 286 -29.06 -15.49 8.14
CA LEU A 286 -30.41 -15.14 8.62
C LEU A 286 -30.75 -15.73 10.00
N ASP A 287 -29.98 -16.71 10.47
CA ASP A 287 -30.12 -17.36 11.77
C ASP A 287 -29.34 -16.69 12.91
N GLY A 288 -28.60 -15.61 12.60
CA GLY A 288 -27.72 -14.92 13.55
C GLY A 288 -26.47 -15.74 13.89
#